data_AF-A0A0S3SSX1-F1
#
_entry.id   AF-A0A0S3SSX1-F1
#
_cell.length_a   1.000
_cell.length_b   1.000
_cell.length_c   1.000
_cell.angle_alpha   90.00
_cell.angle_beta   90.00
_cell.angle_gamma   90.00
#
_symmetry.space_group_name_H-M   'P 1'
#
loop_
_entity.id
_entity.type
_entity.pdbx_description
1 polymer ?
#
loop_
_entity_poly.entity_id
_entity_poly.type
_entity_poly.pdbx_seq_one_letter_code
_entity_poly.pdbx_strand_id
1 'polypeptide(L)' 'MSEMEMERYTGQRWKPTDDQVKMMTNIFNYGVTHPSRAQVVEIASRLRAFGEASEYNVHCWFNNHGNRVRRWQADLDP' A
#
# COMPACT_ATOMS: atom_id res chain seq x y z
N MET A 1 8.63 -19.21 5.52
CA MET A 1 7.57 -18.36 4.92
C MET A 1 7.49 -17.11 5.76
N SER A 2 7.59 -15.93 5.17
CA SER A 2 7.45 -14.70 5.96
C SER A 2 6.00 -14.50 6.40
N GLU A 3 5.77 -13.75 7.47
CA GLU A 3 4.44 -13.39 7.95
C GLU A 3 3.58 -12.75 6.84
N MET A 4 4.17 -11.88 6.01
CA MET A 4 3.55 -11.30 4.81
C MET A 4 3.19 -12.35 3.74
N GLU A 5 3.96 -13.43 3.62
CA GLU A 5 3.62 -14.50 2.67
C GLU A 5 2.47 -15.37 3.15
N MET A 6 2.23 -15.45 4.46
CA MET A 6 1.12 -16.22 5.01
C MET A 6 -0.20 -15.45 4.85
N GLU A 7 -0.20 -14.14 5.11
CA GLU A 7 -1.38 -13.27 4.91
C GLU A 7 -1.89 -13.26 3.47
N ARG A 8 -1.02 -13.47 2.48
CA ARG A 8 -1.41 -13.49 1.05
C ARG A 8 -2.40 -14.60 0.68
N TYR A 9 -2.48 -15.66 1.47
CA TYR A 9 -3.27 -16.87 1.16
C TYR A 9 -4.45 -17.12 2.09
N THR A 10 -4.58 -16.37 3.19
CA THR A 10 -5.55 -16.69 4.24
C THR A 10 -6.57 -15.57 4.49
N GLY A 11 -6.43 -14.41 3.86
CA GLY A 11 -7.26 -13.23 4.13
C GLY A 11 -8.45 -13.04 3.17
N GLN A 12 -9.58 -12.59 3.73
CA GLN A 12 -10.64 -11.94 2.95
C GLN A 12 -10.05 -10.75 2.19
N ARG A 13 -10.47 -10.55 0.93
CA ARG A 13 -9.93 -9.46 0.09
C ARG A 13 -10.16 -8.11 0.77
N TRP A 14 -9.06 -7.48 1.18
CA TRP A 14 -9.09 -6.15 1.78
C TRP A 14 -9.70 -5.13 0.81
N LYS A 15 -10.63 -4.33 1.33
CA LYS A 15 -11.25 -3.19 0.65
C LYS A 15 -10.95 -1.95 1.48
N PRO A 16 -9.96 -1.12 1.10
CA PRO A 16 -9.63 0.07 1.86
C PRO A 16 -10.81 1.04 1.87
N THR A 17 -10.96 1.77 2.97
CA THR A 17 -11.91 2.90 3.04
C THR A 17 -11.35 4.12 2.29
N ASP A 18 -12.21 5.08 1.95
CA ASP A 18 -11.80 6.29 1.24
C ASP A 18 -10.75 7.08 2.02
N ASP A 19 -10.85 7.14 3.35
CA ASP A 19 -9.87 7.80 4.20
C ASP A 19 -8.52 7.07 4.21
N GLN A 20 -8.53 5.73 4.21
CA GLN A 20 -7.32 4.93 4.09
C GLN A 20 -6.62 5.18 2.74
N VAL A 21 -7.39 5.21 1.64
CA VAL A 21 -6.86 5.52 0.31
C VAL A 21 -6.27 6.94 0.28
N LYS A 22 -7.01 7.94 0.77
CA LYS A 22 -6.58 9.33 0.81
C LYS A 22 -5.27 9.50 1.57
N MET A 23 -5.12 8.84 2.72
CA MET A 23 -3.87 8.87 3.50
C MET A 23 -2.69 8.29 2.71
N MET A 24 -2.85 7.08 2.15
CA MET A 24 -1.77 6.43 1.39
C MET A 24 -1.39 7.23 0.14
N THR A 25 -2.37 7.79 -0.58
CA THR A 25 -2.13 8.66 -1.73
C THR A 25 -1.37 9.93 -1.36
N ASN A 26 -1.72 10.58 -0.25
CA ASN A 26 -0.98 11.74 0.21
C ASN A 26 0.49 11.37 0.51
N ILE A 27 0.72 10.28 1.23
CA ILE A 27 2.07 9.80 1.56
C ILE A 27 2.89 9.53 0.29
N PHE A 28 2.28 8.88 -0.71
CA PHE A 28 2.92 8.63 -2.00
C PHE A 28 3.29 9.93 -2.72
N ASN A 29 2.35 10.88 -2.80
CA ASN A 29 2.56 12.17 -3.46
C ASN A 29 3.62 13.05 -2.78
N TYR A 30 3.87 12.86 -1.48
CA TYR A 30 4.98 13.49 -0.75
C TYR A 30 6.33 12.77 -0.96
N GLY A 31 6.40 11.80 -1.87
CA GLY A 31 7.65 11.16 -2.32
C GLY A 31 7.94 9.80 -1.70
N VAL A 32 7.09 9.28 -0.81
CA VAL A 32 7.26 7.93 -0.25
C VAL A 32 6.62 6.91 -1.18
N THR A 33 7.33 6.53 -2.25
CA THR A 33 6.81 5.58 -3.23
C THR A 33 7.15 4.11 -2.91
N HIS A 34 8.23 3.88 -2.17
CA HIS A 34 8.69 2.56 -1.72
C HIS A 34 9.00 2.61 -0.21
N PRO A 35 7.99 2.50 0.67
CA PRO A 35 8.18 2.61 2.10
C PRO A 35 9.08 1.48 2.63
N SER A 36 9.98 1.82 3.56
CA SER A 36 10.76 0.84 4.31
C SER A 36 9.86 -0.04 5.20
N ARG A 37 10.37 -1.16 5.71
CA ARG A 37 9.61 -2.02 6.62
C ARG A 37 9.07 -1.25 7.83
N ALA A 38 9.87 -0.36 8.42
CA ALA A 38 9.44 0.45 9.55
C ALA A 38 8.29 1.41 9.17
N GLN A 39 8.37 2.01 7.98
CA GLN A 39 7.31 2.87 7.46
C GLN A 39 6.03 2.06 7.16
N VAL A 40 6.14 0.83 6.64
CA VAL A 40 4.96 -0.03 6.42
C VAL A 40 4.23 -0.32 7.73
N VAL A 41 4.97 -0.69 8.79
CA VAL A 41 4.42 -0.92 10.13
C VAL A 41 3.72 0.34 10.65
N GLU A 42 4.38 1.49 10.54
CA GLU A 42 3.83 2.77 11.00
C GLU A 42 2.58 3.19 10.22
N ILE A 43 2.59 3.07 8.90
CA ILE A 43 1.45 3.39 8.03
C ILE A 43 0.28 2.46 8.37
N ALA A 44 0.52 1.15 8.49
CA ALA A 44 -0.52 0.20 8.86
C ALA A 44 -1.16 0.56 10.21
N SER A 45 -0.34 0.93 11.20
CA SER A 45 -0.82 1.40 12.50
C SER A 45 -1.73 2.64 12.38
N ARG A 46 -1.34 3.64 11.58
CA ARG A 46 -2.13 4.86 11.36
C ARG A 46 -3.44 4.59 10.60
N LEU A 47 -3.42 3.69 9.62
CA LEU A 47 -4.60 3.32 8.84
C LEU A 47 -5.67 2.59 9.67
N ARG A 48 -5.29 1.92 10.76
CA ARG A 48 -6.23 1.25 11.67
C ARG A 48 -7.20 2.20 12.35
N ALA A 49 -6.91 3.50 12.38
CA ALA A 49 -7.88 4.51 12.83
C ALA A 49 -9.10 4.66 11.91
N PHE A 50 -9.01 4.18 10.65
CA PHE A 50 -10.04 4.35 9.61
C PHE A 50 -10.64 3.02 9.12
N GLY A 51 -10.28 1.89 9.76
CA GLY A 51 -10.72 0.54 9.38
C GLY A 51 -9.60 -0.50 9.49
N GLU A 52 -9.91 -1.77 9.30
CA GLU A 52 -8.90 -2.84 9.34
C GLU A 52 -7.81 -2.62 8.26
N ALA A 53 -6.56 -2.82 8.64
CA ALA A 53 -5.40 -2.75 7.75
C ALA A 53 -4.22 -3.56 8.30
N SER A 54 -3.68 -4.46 7.48
CA SER A 54 -2.43 -5.18 7.76
C SER A 54 -1.23 -4.55 7.06
N GLU A 55 -0.02 -4.96 7.47
CA GLU A 55 1.22 -4.55 6.79
C GLU A 55 1.28 -5.04 5.34
N TYR A 56 0.76 -6.24 5.06
CA TYR A 56 0.65 -6.77 3.71
C TYR A 56 -0.23 -5.87 2.82
N ASN A 57 -1.35 -5.38 3.35
CA ASN A 57 -2.24 -4.48 2.63
C ASN A 57 -1.51 -3.20 2.19
N VAL A 58 -0.76 -2.59 3.10
CA VAL A 58 0.04 -1.38 2.82
C VAL A 58 1.12 -1.68 1.79
N HIS A 59 1.91 -2.73 1.99
CA HIS A 59 2.97 -3.12 1.07
C HIS A 59 2.43 -3.35 -0.36
N CYS A 60 1.32 -4.08 -0.49
CA CYS A 60 0.66 -4.33 -1.77
C CYS A 60 0.11 -3.06 -2.41
N TRP A 61 -0.46 -2.13 -1.64
CA TRP A 61 -0.98 -0.88 -2.17
C TRP A 61 0.14 -0.04 -2.79
N PHE A 62 1.25 0.18 -2.08
CA PHE A 62 2.38 0.98 -2.58
C PHE A 62 3.05 0.35 -3.80
N ASN A 63 3.27 -0.97 -3.81
CA ASN A 63 3.83 -1.67 -4.97
C ASN A 63 2.92 -1.58 -6.20
N ASN A 64 1.60 -1.79 -6.01
CA ASN A 64 0.64 -1.72 -7.11
C ASN A 64 0.46 -0.30 -7.64
N HIS A 65 0.49 0.70 -6.77
CA HIS A 65 0.36 2.10 -7.16
C HIS A 65 1.59 2.56 -7.95
N GLY A 66 2.79 2.27 -7.46
CA GLY A 66 4.05 2.55 -8.17
C GLY A 66 4.15 1.85 -9.52
N ASN A 67 3.75 0.58 -9.61
CA ASN A 67 3.74 -0.16 -10.88
C ASN A 67 2.76 0.44 -11.90
N ARG A 68 1.59 0.91 -11.45
CA ARG A 68 0.66 1.62 -12.33
C ARG A 68 1.31 2.90 -12.84
N VAL A 69 1.78 3.79 -11.97
CA VAL A 69 2.40 5.05 -12.39
C VAL A 69 3.54 4.81 -13.39
N ARG A 70 4.42 3.83 -13.12
CA ARG A 70 5.53 3.49 -14.01
C ARG A 70 5.05 2.98 -15.38
N ARG A 71 4.01 2.14 -15.41
CA ARG A 71 3.40 1.67 -16.66
C ARG A 71 2.77 2.82 -17.45
N TRP A 72 1.99 3.67 -16.78
CA TRP A 72 1.37 4.84 -17.41
C TRP A 72 2.42 5.79 -18.02
N GLN A 73 3.55 5.99 -17.34
CA GLN A 73 4.66 6.78 -17.89
C GLN A 73 5.30 6.12 -19.12
N ALA A 74 5.51 4.80 -19.10
CA ALA A 74 6.08 4.07 -20.23
C ALA A 74 5.15 4.07 -21.46
N ASP A 75 3.83 4.04 -21.26
CA ASP A 75 2.85 4.10 -22.35
C ASP A 75 2.75 5.52 -22.98
N LEU A 76 3.23 6.57 -22.29
CA LEU A 76 3.21 7.97 -22.76
C LEU A 76 4.50 8.39 -23.50
N ASP A 77 5.60 7.64 -23.36
CA ASP A 77 6.91 7.92 -23.97
C ASP A 77 7.40 6.68 -24.75
N PRO A 78 6.84 6.42 -25.96
CA PRO A 78 7.12 5.22 -26.74
C PRO A 78 8.49 5.22 -27.44
#